data_AF-A0A524EVJ3-F1
#
_entry.id   AF-A0A524EVJ3-F1
#
_cell.length_a   1.000
_cell.length_b   1.000
_cell.length_c   1.000
_cell.angle_alpha   90.00
_cell.angle_beta   90.00
_cell.angle_gamma   90.00
#
_symmetry.space_group_name_H-M   'P 1'
#
loop_
_entity.id
_entity.type
_entity.pdbx_description
1 polymer ?
#
loop_
_entity_poly.entity_id
_entity_poly.type
_entity_poly.pdbx_seq_one_letter_code
_entity_poly.pdbx_strand_id
1 'polypeptide(L)'
;MDEIKNELITKAEEFEKLSKIEVKRQNYEEAVSLLFQAKEIYEEAGLTGQVSILIKKIANLKKLIPVSPARADISSEEKIKLEVNPKENLEEKGIELLGKAYELALNGELDIAIDLYNEAYNLYKKLNHDYECKQILWQINEIKEHQRWKQAGKIDVTSIPLKDIVSLSQAEKRRRKIQETLSPLKEKTNIPHKKEIPEAAISEKSELKKPKLFRQIQEQEKQEQLQKSKEEQIRREVQDIRLQKIREKQEKLRALQQQKNTEQELINQANNYLDQANKNLKKKTYDEAKELYLQSIKIFANLGWNNQVRTLKQELRNIEIYKKEDARKDFLEQQKKIQSEQKFEKRVSAVLNEKERFLEKAKADKALLPPEIKLKLEKAEFTKEKAEKEEKIPNLERALARYQYVLELYKSIPTEFHDTSEEIITIQKKISELKEKM
;
A
#
# COMPACT_ATOMS: atom_id res chain seq x y z
N MET A 1 25.97 49.35 -7.01
CA MET A 1 25.39 48.20 -7.77
C MET A 1 25.22 47.01 -6.86
N ASP A 2 26.24 46.61 -6.10
CA ASP A 2 26.14 45.46 -5.19
C ASP A 2 25.30 45.72 -3.92
N GLU A 3 25.28 46.96 -3.40
CA GLU A 3 24.43 47.33 -2.26
C GLU A 3 22.93 47.23 -2.58
N ILE A 4 22.50 47.74 -3.74
CA ILE A 4 21.10 47.69 -4.20
C ILE A 4 20.64 46.23 -4.40
N LYS A 5 21.50 45.36 -4.94
CA LYS A 5 21.19 43.93 -5.09
C LYS A 5 21.09 43.22 -3.74
N ASN A 6 21.94 43.57 -2.78
CA ASN A 6 21.88 43.00 -1.44
C ASN A 6 20.63 43.45 -0.67
N GLU A 7 20.18 44.70 -0.85
CA GLU A 7 18.90 45.18 -0.32
C GLU A 7 17.69 44.47 -0.95
N LEU A 8 17.74 44.16 -2.25
CA LEU A 8 16.69 43.37 -2.91
C LEU A 8 16.66 41.94 -2.39
N ILE A 9 17.81 41.28 -2.25
CA ILE A 9 17.90 39.90 -1.76
C ILE A 9 17.39 39.80 -0.32
N THR A 10 17.74 40.76 0.55
CA THR A 10 17.25 40.77 1.94
C THR A 10 15.73 40.94 2.02
N LYS A 11 15.13 41.80 1.18
CA LYS A 11 13.66 41.90 1.06
C LYS A 11 13.02 40.60 0.59
N ALA A 12 13.62 39.91 -0.39
CA ALA A 12 13.11 38.62 -0.87
C ALA A 12 13.16 37.54 0.23
N GLU A 13 14.21 37.52 1.06
CA GLU A 13 14.32 36.63 2.20
C GLU A 13 13.27 36.92 3.30
N GLU A 14 12.91 38.19 3.50
CA GLU A 14 11.83 38.57 4.41
C GLU A 14 10.47 38.04 3.93
N PHE A 15 10.16 38.17 2.64
CA PHE A 15 8.95 37.57 2.05
C PHE A 15 8.94 36.04 2.15
N GLU A 16 10.10 35.37 2.04
CA GLU A 16 10.21 33.94 2.31
C GLU A 16 10.00 33.57 3.79
N LYS A 17 10.36 34.45 4.73
CA LYS A 17 10.09 34.24 6.16
C LYS A 17 8.61 34.44 6.48
N LEU A 18 8.00 35.50 5.93
CA LEU A 18 6.59 35.80 6.11
C LEU A 18 5.69 34.70 5.51
N SER A 19 6.01 34.21 4.30
CA SER A 19 5.26 33.09 3.70
C SER A 19 5.31 31.82 4.55
N LYS A 20 6.44 31.51 5.21
CA LYS A 20 6.51 30.36 6.15
C LYS A 20 5.64 30.56 7.39
N ILE A 21 5.44 31.80 7.85
CA ILE A 21 4.53 32.12 8.96
C ILE A 21 3.08 31.90 8.51
N GLU A 22 2.73 32.36 7.31
CA GLU A 22 1.37 32.19 6.77
C GLU A 22 1.04 30.72 6.44
N VAL A 23 2.01 29.92 5.99
CA VAL A 23 1.84 28.45 5.85
C VAL A 23 1.54 27.81 7.21
N LYS A 24 2.19 28.25 8.30
CA LYS A 24 1.89 27.74 9.66
C LYS A 24 0.50 28.15 10.14
N ARG A 25 -0.01 29.29 9.67
CA ARG A 25 -1.36 29.80 9.93
C ARG A 25 -2.43 29.20 9.02
N GLN A 26 -2.06 28.28 8.12
CA GLN A 26 -2.92 27.67 7.09
C GLN A 26 -3.51 28.69 6.10
N ASN A 27 -2.93 29.87 5.99
CA ASN A 27 -3.35 30.91 5.06
C ASN A 27 -2.55 30.77 3.75
N TYR A 28 -2.92 29.78 2.94
CA TYR A 28 -2.17 29.36 1.76
C TYR A 28 -2.24 30.37 0.61
N GLU A 29 -3.33 31.14 0.50
CA GLU A 29 -3.48 32.18 -0.53
C GLU A 29 -2.47 33.32 -0.31
N GLU A 30 -2.38 33.82 0.93
CA GLU A 30 -1.45 34.89 1.31
C GLU A 30 0.01 34.40 1.27
N ALA A 31 0.27 33.16 1.69
CA ALA A 31 1.59 32.54 1.54
C ALA A 31 2.04 32.45 0.07
N VAL A 32 1.12 32.17 -0.87
CA VAL A 32 1.43 32.15 -2.30
C VAL A 32 1.71 33.55 -2.83
N SER A 33 0.93 34.56 -2.42
CA SER A 33 1.15 35.97 -2.81
C SER A 33 2.55 36.46 -2.38
N LEU A 34 2.93 36.19 -1.13
CA LEU A 34 4.25 36.55 -0.59
C LEU A 34 5.40 35.85 -1.33
N LEU A 35 5.22 34.60 -1.75
CA LEU A 35 6.23 33.87 -2.54
C LEU A 35 6.33 34.38 -3.99
N PHE A 36 5.25 34.92 -4.56
CA PHE A 36 5.31 35.60 -5.86
C PHE A 36 6.11 36.91 -5.77
N GLN A 37 5.90 37.70 -4.72
CA GLN A 37 6.70 38.91 -4.47
C GLN A 37 8.18 38.59 -4.28
N ALA A 38 8.51 37.52 -3.53
CA ALA A 38 9.90 37.05 -3.41
C ALA A 38 10.48 36.60 -4.77
N LYS A 39 9.67 35.96 -5.62
CA LYS A 39 10.08 35.47 -6.94
C LYS A 39 10.45 36.62 -7.87
N GLU A 40 9.61 37.65 -7.94
CA GLU A 40 9.86 38.84 -8.77
C GLU A 40 11.17 39.53 -8.38
N ILE A 41 11.42 39.66 -7.06
CA ILE A 41 12.66 40.27 -6.57
C ILE A 41 13.89 39.41 -6.89
N TYR A 42 13.81 38.08 -6.81
CA TYR A 42 14.92 37.20 -7.22
C TYR A 42 15.11 37.15 -8.74
N GLU A 43 14.06 37.38 -9.54
CA GLU A 43 14.15 37.56 -11.00
C GLU A 43 14.88 38.86 -11.34
N GLU A 44 14.54 39.98 -10.67
CA GLU A 44 15.24 41.25 -10.79
C GLU A 44 16.72 41.18 -10.34
N ALA A 45 17.02 40.37 -9.32
CA ALA A 45 18.38 40.13 -8.85
C ALA A 45 19.19 39.16 -9.76
N GLY A 46 18.55 38.46 -10.70
CA GLY A 46 19.18 37.51 -11.63
C GLY A 46 19.47 36.13 -11.03
N LEU A 47 18.84 35.75 -9.91
CA LEU A 47 19.09 34.52 -9.17
C LEU A 47 18.16 33.38 -9.61
N THR A 48 18.37 32.87 -10.83
CA THR A 48 17.54 31.84 -11.50
C THR A 48 17.37 30.54 -10.70
N GLY A 49 18.35 30.20 -9.85
CA GLY A 49 18.28 29.04 -8.95
C GLY A 49 17.23 29.20 -7.84
N GLN A 50 17.16 30.38 -7.22
CA GLN A 50 16.17 30.68 -6.18
C GLN A 50 14.76 30.82 -6.76
N VAL A 51 14.64 31.41 -7.95
CA VAL A 51 13.38 31.47 -8.72
C VAL A 51 12.82 30.07 -8.98
N SER A 52 13.67 29.13 -9.42
CA SER A 52 13.26 27.73 -9.66
C SER A 52 12.77 27.01 -8.40
N ILE A 53 13.36 27.34 -7.24
CA ILE A 53 12.95 26.81 -5.94
C ILE A 53 11.60 27.39 -5.52
N LEU A 54 11.39 28.70 -5.71
CA LEU A 54 10.13 29.37 -5.40
C LEU A 54 8.98 28.90 -6.28
N ILE A 55 9.20 28.69 -7.58
CA ILE A 55 8.18 28.13 -8.49
C ILE A 55 7.69 26.77 -7.99
N LYS A 56 8.60 25.89 -7.54
CA LYS A 56 8.25 24.58 -6.97
C LYS A 56 7.47 24.72 -5.65
N LYS A 57 7.87 25.65 -4.77
CA LYS A 57 7.17 25.92 -3.51
C LYS A 57 5.75 26.45 -3.78
N ILE A 58 5.59 27.39 -4.71
CA ILE A 58 4.29 27.95 -5.11
C ILE A 58 3.39 26.83 -5.67
N ALA A 59 3.91 25.99 -6.57
CA ALA A 59 3.14 24.88 -7.14
C ALA A 59 2.68 23.88 -6.07
N ASN A 60 3.51 23.60 -5.06
CA ASN A 60 3.13 22.72 -3.96
C ASN A 60 2.08 23.35 -3.04
N LEU A 61 2.17 24.65 -2.75
CA LEU A 61 1.19 25.35 -1.92
C LEU A 61 -0.15 25.53 -2.64
N LYS A 62 -0.16 25.75 -3.96
CA LYS A 62 -1.40 25.81 -4.75
C LYS A 62 -2.21 24.52 -4.70
N LYS A 63 -1.56 23.35 -4.53
CA LYS A 63 -2.25 22.06 -4.35
C LYS A 63 -2.97 21.93 -3.01
N LEU A 64 -2.60 22.74 -2.02
CA LEU A 64 -3.17 22.73 -0.66
C LEU A 64 -4.33 23.71 -0.49
N ILE A 65 -4.57 24.59 -1.48
CA ILE A 65 -5.73 25.48 -1.49
C ILE A 65 -6.95 24.63 -1.90
N PRO A 66 -7.94 24.42 -1.02
CA PRO A 66 -9.14 23.71 -1.39
C PRO A 66 -9.88 24.51 -2.48
N VAL A 67 -10.10 23.88 -3.63
CA VAL A 67 -10.89 24.46 -4.72
C VAL A 67 -12.32 24.61 -4.23
N SER A 68 -12.67 25.80 -3.74
CA SER A 68 -14.06 26.16 -3.50
C SER A 68 -14.79 26.19 -4.85
N PRO A 69 -15.92 25.48 -5.02
CA PRO A 69 -16.65 25.41 -6.29
C PRO A 69 -17.35 26.74 -6.68
N ALA A 70 -17.03 27.85 -6.01
CA ALA A 70 -17.61 29.18 -6.25
C ALA A 70 -16.70 30.14 -7.04
N ARG A 71 -15.56 29.68 -7.60
CA ARG A 71 -14.66 30.51 -8.43
C ARG A 71 -14.29 29.85 -9.77
N ALA A 72 -15.19 29.06 -10.33
CA ALA A 72 -15.02 28.45 -11.66
C ALA A 72 -15.21 29.44 -12.84
N ASP A 73 -15.57 30.71 -12.59
CA ASP A 73 -15.85 31.70 -13.64
C ASP A 73 -14.76 32.78 -13.82
N ILE A 74 -13.56 32.59 -13.27
CA ILE A 74 -12.43 33.53 -13.52
C ILE A 74 -11.20 32.74 -13.96
N SER A 75 -11.29 32.10 -15.13
CA SER A 75 -10.13 31.48 -15.80
C SER A 75 -9.95 31.96 -17.25
N SER A 76 -10.28 33.22 -17.55
CA SER A 76 -10.23 33.73 -18.93
C SER A 76 -9.44 35.01 -19.17
N GLU A 77 -8.94 35.75 -18.17
CA GLU A 77 -8.47 37.13 -18.44
C GLU A 77 -7.01 37.50 -18.11
N GLU A 78 -6.16 36.60 -17.62
CA GLU A 78 -4.71 36.90 -17.52
C GLU A 78 -3.85 35.93 -18.33
N LYS A 79 -4.06 35.96 -19.65
CA LYS A 79 -3.02 35.64 -20.63
C LYS A 79 -2.18 36.89 -20.88
N ILE A 80 -1.22 37.16 -20.00
CA ILE A 80 -0.12 38.06 -20.35
C ILE A 80 0.80 37.30 -21.31
N LYS A 81 1.00 37.94 -22.47
CA LYS A 81 1.71 37.46 -23.65
C LYS A 81 3.11 36.95 -23.31
N LEU A 82 3.37 35.69 -23.67
CA LEU A 82 4.70 35.21 -24.01
C LEU A 82 4.57 34.43 -25.31
N GLU A 83 5.10 35.04 -26.38
CA GLU A 83 5.28 34.43 -27.68
C GLU A 83 6.12 33.16 -27.52
N VAL A 84 5.50 32.00 -27.71
CA VAL A 84 6.19 30.72 -27.82
C VAL A 84 5.58 29.96 -28.99
N ASN A 85 6.45 29.39 -29.81
CA ASN A 85 6.18 28.84 -31.13
C ASN A 85 4.95 27.91 -31.18
N PRO A 86 4.14 27.94 -32.26
CA PRO A 86 2.97 27.05 -32.42
C PRO A 86 3.29 25.54 -32.44
N LYS A 87 4.57 25.14 -32.49
CA LYS A 87 5.02 23.75 -32.39
C LYS A 87 5.11 23.25 -30.94
N GLU A 88 5.46 24.10 -29.97
CA GLU A 88 5.61 23.69 -28.56
C GLU A 88 4.26 23.39 -27.90
N ASN A 89 3.20 24.15 -28.25
CA ASN A 89 1.84 23.87 -27.76
C ASN A 89 1.28 22.51 -28.20
N LEU A 90 1.70 21.98 -29.35
CA LEU A 90 1.23 20.67 -29.84
C LEU A 90 1.96 19.51 -29.16
N GLU A 91 3.24 19.68 -28.80
CA GLU A 91 4.00 18.68 -28.04
C GLU A 91 3.51 18.57 -26.60
N GLU A 92 3.26 19.70 -25.93
CA GLU A 92 2.71 19.72 -24.57
C GLU A 92 1.33 19.06 -24.51
N LYS A 93 0.46 19.38 -25.47
CA LYS A 93 -0.85 18.73 -25.62
C LYS A 93 -0.70 17.22 -25.87
N GLY A 94 0.29 16.81 -26.66
CA GLY A 94 0.60 15.39 -26.89
C GLY A 94 1.02 14.67 -25.61
N ILE A 95 1.86 15.30 -24.78
CA ILE A 95 2.32 14.74 -23.51
C ILE A 95 1.16 14.60 -22.52
N GLU A 96 0.30 15.61 -22.44
CA GLU A 96 -0.88 15.59 -21.57
C GLU A 96 -1.84 14.44 -21.94
N LEU A 97 -2.07 14.23 -23.24
CA LEU A 97 -2.89 13.13 -23.74
C LEU A 97 -2.28 11.76 -23.43
N LEU A 98 -0.96 11.60 -23.55
CA LEU A 98 -0.28 10.36 -23.18
C LEU A 98 -0.37 10.06 -21.68
N GLY A 99 -0.23 11.09 -20.83
CA GLY A 99 -0.39 10.94 -19.38
C GLY A 99 -1.81 10.48 -19.01
N LYS A 100 -2.84 11.13 -19.56
CA LYS A 100 -4.24 10.76 -19.35
C LYS A 100 -4.55 9.35 -19.86
N ALA A 101 -4.06 8.99 -21.04
CA ALA A 101 -4.24 7.65 -21.61
C ALA A 101 -3.60 6.56 -20.74
N TYR A 102 -2.44 6.84 -20.15
CA TYR A 102 -1.74 5.93 -19.25
C TYR A 102 -2.51 5.70 -17.94
N GLU A 103 -3.00 6.77 -17.30
CA GLU A 103 -3.81 6.68 -16.09
C GLU A 103 -5.12 5.92 -16.32
N LEU A 104 -5.80 6.17 -17.43
CA LEU A 104 -7.03 5.47 -17.80
C LEU A 104 -6.79 3.98 -18.09
N ALA A 105 -5.66 3.64 -18.71
CA ALA A 105 -5.27 2.26 -18.94
C ALA A 105 -4.96 1.51 -17.62
N LEU A 106 -4.38 2.18 -16.63
CA LEU A 106 -4.18 1.62 -15.28
C LEU A 106 -5.51 1.40 -14.54
N ASN A 107 -6.47 2.31 -14.71
CA ASN A 107 -7.80 2.22 -14.12
C ASN A 107 -8.72 1.20 -14.83
N GLY A 108 -8.26 0.58 -15.92
CA GLY A 108 -8.99 -0.46 -16.64
C GLY A 108 -9.96 0.06 -17.70
N GLU A 109 -9.99 1.38 -17.95
CA GLU A 109 -10.81 2.03 -18.98
C GLU A 109 -10.10 1.98 -20.36
N LEU A 110 -9.96 0.75 -20.88
CA LEU A 110 -9.08 0.46 -22.03
C LEU A 110 -9.54 1.08 -23.35
N ASP A 111 -10.86 1.18 -23.59
CA ASP A 111 -11.39 1.74 -24.83
C ASP A 111 -11.13 3.26 -24.93
N ILE A 112 -11.37 3.99 -23.84
CA ILE A 112 -11.11 5.43 -23.74
C ILE A 112 -9.60 5.70 -23.81
N ALA A 113 -8.79 4.85 -23.19
CA ALA A 113 -7.33 4.94 -23.29
C ALA A 113 -6.83 4.79 -24.74
N ILE A 114 -7.39 3.84 -25.52
CA ILE A 114 -7.04 3.65 -26.94
C ILE A 114 -7.36 4.90 -27.76
N ASP A 115 -8.51 5.54 -27.53
CA ASP A 115 -8.91 6.76 -28.25
C ASP A 115 -7.93 7.92 -27.98
N LEU A 116 -7.56 8.13 -26.71
CA LEU A 116 -6.57 9.14 -26.34
C LEU A 116 -5.16 8.84 -26.88
N TYR A 117 -4.76 7.56 -26.94
CA TYR A 117 -3.52 7.16 -27.61
C TYR A 117 -3.58 7.44 -29.12
N ASN A 118 -4.72 7.24 -29.78
CA ASN A 118 -4.89 7.57 -31.21
C ASN A 118 -4.85 9.09 -31.46
N GLU A 119 -5.42 9.89 -30.56
CA GLU A 119 -5.33 11.35 -30.61
C GLU A 119 -3.88 11.82 -30.45
N ALA A 120 -3.16 11.27 -29.47
CA ALA A 120 -1.74 11.55 -29.28
C ALA A 120 -0.92 11.13 -30.51
N TYR A 121 -1.17 9.96 -31.08
CA TYR A 121 -0.51 9.48 -32.29
C TYR A 121 -0.67 10.46 -33.46
N ASN A 122 -1.88 10.97 -33.68
CA ASN A 122 -2.15 11.93 -34.76
C ASN A 122 -1.41 13.27 -34.55
N LEU A 123 -1.22 13.71 -33.30
CA LEU A 123 -0.41 14.88 -32.98
C LEU A 123 1.08 14.62 -33.23
N TYR A 124 1.62 13.52 -32.71
CA TYR A 124 3.04 13.17 -32.90
C TYR A 124 3.39 12.89 -34.36
N LYS A 125 2.44 12.36 -35.14
CA LYS A 125 2.58 12.19 -36.59
C LYS A 125 2.67 13.52 -37.33
N LYS A 126 1.89 14.55 -36.92
CA LYS A 126 2.00 15.91 -37.47
C LYS A 126 3.33 16.59 -37.13
N LEU A 127 3.94 16.18 -36.03
CA LEU A 127 5.22 16.71 -35.53
C LEU A 127 6.45 15.92 -36.02
N ASN A 128 6.25 14.87 -36.84
CA ASN A 128 7.29 13.95 -37.34
C ASN A 128 8.10 13.24 -36.22
N HIS A 129 7.44 12.93 -35.10
CA HIS A 129 8.03 12.21 -33.98
C HIS A 129 7.88 10.69 -34.16
N ASP A 130 8.67 10.12 -35.08
CA ASP A 130 8.56 8.71 -35.50
C ASP A 130 8.78 7.69 -34.37
N TYR A 131 9.59 8.04 -33.36
CA TYR A 131 9.86 7.13 -32.24
C TYR A 131 8.65 7.05 -31.31
N GLU A 132 8.10 8.19 -30.94
CA GLU A 132 6.89 8.35 -30.14
C GLU A 132 5.69 7.68 -30.82
N CYS A 133 5.52 7.89 -32.13
CA CYS A 133 4.50 7.21 -32.94
C CYS A 133 4.60 5.68 -32.85
N LYS A 134 5.82 5.11 -32.91
CA LYS A 134 6.04 3.66 -32.79
C LYS A 134 5.72 3.14 -31.39
N GLN A 135 6.09 3.89 -30.34
CA GLN A 135 5.78 3.50 -28.96
C GLN A 135 4.27 3.53 -28.69
N ILE A 136 3.58 4.56 -29.20
CA ILE A 136 2.12 4.69 -29.06
C ILE A 136 1.40 3.54 -29.76
N LEU A 137 1.78 3.21 -31.00
CA LEU A 137 1.20 2.08 -31.73
C LEU A 137 1.44 0.74 -31.04
N TRP A 138 2.64 0.53 -30.51
CA TRP A 138 2.95 -0.67 -29.72
C TRP A 138 2.04 -0.77 -28.49
N GLN A 139 1.86 0.34 -27.76
CA GLN A 139 1.03 0.39 -26.57
C GLN A 139 -0.45 0.13 -26.87
N ILE A 140 -0.96 0.66 -27.99
CA ILE A 140 -2.33 0.38 -28.46
C ILE A 140 -2.50 -1.12 -28.78
N ASN A 141 -1.52 -1.73 -29.44
CA ASN A 141 -1.59 -3.15 -29.80
C ASN A 141 -1.57 -4.06 -28.57
N GLU A 142 -0.73 -3.76 -27.57
CA GLU A 142 -0.69 -4.49 -26.29
C GLU A 142 -2.03 -4.43 -25.56
N ILE A 143 -2.65 -3.24 -25.49
CA ILE A 143 -3.96 -3.08 -24.86
C ILE A 143 -5.03 -3.89 -25.61
N LYS A 144 -5.01 -3.88 -26.96
CA LYS A 144 -5.93 -4.65 -27.79
C LYS A 144 -5.73 -6.16 -27.68
N GLU A 145 -4.49 -6.64 -27.60
CA GLU A 145 -4.21 -8.06 -27.36
C GLU A 145 -4.68 -8.51 -25.97
N HIS A 146 -4.47 -7.67 -24.96
CA HIS A 146 -4.98 -7.92 -23.61
C HIS A 146 -6.52 -7.98 -23.58
N GLN A 147 -7.21 -7.09 -24.32
CA GLN A 147 -8.68 -7.17 -24.48
C GLN A 147 -9.11 -8.48 -25.18
N ARG A 148 -8.40 -8.92 -26.22
CA ARG A 148 -8.69 -10.19 -26.93
C ARG A 148 -8.51 -11.40 -26.03
N TRP A 149 -7.45 -11.44 -25.23
CA TRP A 149 -7.19 -12.55 -24.31
C TRP A 149 -8.19 -12.59 -23.13
N LYS A 150 -8.66 -11.41 -22.68
CA LYS A 150 -9.75 -11.30 -21.70
C LYS A 150 -11.07 -11.84 -22.27
N GLN A 151 -11.43 -11.48 -23.50
CA GLN A 151 -12.63 -12.00 -24.17
C GLN A 151 -12.56 -13.50 -24.45
N ALA A 152 -11.36 -14.05 -24.65
CA ALA A 152 -11.12 -15.48 -24.84
C ALA A 152 -11.07 -16.30 -23.53
N GLY A 153 -11.23 -15.67 -22.36
CA GLY A 153 -11.22 -16.34 -21.05
C GLY A 153 -9.87 -16.94 -20.64
N LYS A 154 -8.75 -16.48 -21.22
CA LYS A 154 -7.42 -17.09 -21.04
C LYS A 154 -6.54 -16.46 -19.96
N ILE A 155 -6.90 -15.32 -19.39
CA ILE A 155 -6.05 -14.56 -18.45
C ILE A 155 -6.90 -14.01 -17.30
N ASP A 156 -6.41 -14.20 -16.06
CA ASP A 156 -6.96 -13.59 -14.85
C ASP A 156 -6.20 -12.28 -14.53
N VAL A 157 -6.95 -11.23 -14.21
CA VAL A 157 -6.57 -9.83 -14.34
C VAL A 157 -5.62 -9.39 -13.23
N THR A 158 -4.35 -9.10 -13.52
CA THR A 158 -3.53 -8.34 -12.55
C THR A 158 -2.52 -7.35 -13.12
N SER A 159 -2.11 -7.38 -14.40
CA SER A 159 -1.22 -6.32 -14.92
C SER A 159 -1.14 -6.30 -16.44
N ILE A 160 -1.51 -5.18 -17.06
CA ILE A 160 -1.16 -4.87 -18.45
C ILE A 160 0.29 -4.34 -18.45
N PRO A 161 1.20 -4.83 -19.30
CA PRO A 161 2.55 -4.27 -19.43
C PRO A 161 2.50 -2.89 -20.12
N LEU A 162 2.16 -1.86 -19.35
CA LEU A 162 2.14 -0.47 -19.82
C LEU A 162 3.55 0.14 -19.73
N LYS A 163 4.02 0.76 -20.81
CA LYS A 163 5.26 1.55 -20.82
C LYS A 163 4.93 3.02 -20.62
N ASP A 164 5.72 3.71 -19.81
CA ASP A 164 5.69 5.17 -19.73
C ASP A 164 6.39 5.77 -20.96
N ILE A 165 5.61 6.03 -22.01
CA ILE A 165 6.06 6.57 -23.29
C ILE A 165 6.76 7.92 -23.12
N VAL A 166 6.34 8.73 -22.15
CA VAL A 166 6.93 10.05 -21.88
C VAL A 166 8.34 9.90 -21.33
N SER A 167 8.54 8.98 -20.37
CA SER A 167 9.88 8.67 -19.85
C SER A 167 10.82 8.10 -20.92
N LEU A 168 10.29 7.23 -21.81
CA LEU A 168 11.06 6.62 -22.90
C LEU A 168 11.46 7.65 -23.98
N SER A 169 10.55 8.58 -24.32
CA SER A 169 10.83 9.70 -25.23
C SER A 169 11.93 10.60 -24.66
N GLN A 170 11.87 10.94 -23.36
CA GLN A 170 12.92 11.74 -22.71
C GLN A 170 14.28 11.03 -22.68
N ALA A 171 14.29 9.73 -22.43
CA ALA A 171 15.52 8.92 -22.44
C ALA A 171 16.14 8.86 -23.85
N GLU A 172 15.32 8.70 -24.90
CA GLU A 172 15.79 8.66 -26.29
C GLU A 172 16.28 10.04 -26.76
N LYS A 173 15.62 11.14 -26.38
CA LYS A 173 16.12 12.51 -26.63
C LYS A 173 17.50 12.73 -25.99
N ARG A 174 17.73 12.24 -24.76
CA ARG A 174 19.05 12.28 -24.11
C ARG A 174 20.07 11.43 -24.85
N ARG A 175 19.69 10.23 -25.31
CA ARG A 175 20.56 9.33 -26.08
C ARG A 175 20.98 9.94 -27.42
N ARG A 176 20.06 10.56 -28.16
CA ARG A 176 20.37 11.28 -29.41
C ARG A 176 21.31 12.45 -29.17
N LYS A 177 21.06 13.26 -28.14
CA LYS A 177 21.95 14.36 -27.76
C LYS A 177 23.37 13.87 -27.42
N ILE A 178 23.47 12.74 -26.71
CA ILE A 178 24.76 12.09 -26.41
C ILE A 178 25.44 11.59 -27.71
N GLN A 179 24.71 10.95 -28.62
CA GLN A 179 25.25 10.49 -29.91
C GLN A 179 25.69 11.62 -30.84
N GLU A 180 24.98 12.75 -30.82
CA GLU A 180 25.37 13.97 -31.53
C GLU A 180 26.65 14.56 -30.93
N THR A 181 26.79 14.58 -29.59
CA THR A 181 28.01 15.04 -28.92
C THR A 181 29.21 14.08 -29.05
N LEU A 182 28.95 12.79 -29.30
CA LEU A 182 29.98 11.75 -29.47
C LEU A 182 30.36 11.50 -30.93
N SER A 183 29.62 12.05 -31.89
CA SER A 183 29.99 12.00 -33.30
C SER A 183 31.10 13.01 -33.56
N PRO A 184 32.36 12.59 -33.83
CA PRO A 184 33.44 13.52 -34.10
C PRO A 184 33.10 14.30 -35.37
N LEU A 185 33.45 15.58 -35.37
CA LEU A 185 33.62 16.41 -36.57
C LEU A 185 34.08 15.54 -37.75
N LYS A 186 33.20 15.33 -38.74
CA LYS A 186 33.65 15.18 -40.14
C LYS A 186 34.22 16.53 -40.55
N GLU A 187 35.38 16.86 -40.01
CA GLU A 187 36.25 17.88 -40.54
C GLU A 187 36.59 17.46 -41.96
N LYS A 188 36.17 18.30 -42.89
CA LYS A 188 36.64 18.32 -44.27
C LYS A 188 38.16 18.42 -44.23
N THR A 189 38.85 17.30 -44.38
CA THR A 189 40.27 17.31 -44.75
C THR A 189 40.36 17.75 -46.21
N ASN A 190 40.34 19.06 -46.42
CA ASN A 190 40.97 19.67 -47.58
C ASN A 190 42.47 19.41 -47.45
N ILE A 191 42.96 18.44 -48.23
CA ILE A 191 44.39 18.14 -48.38
C ILE A 191 44.99 19.29 -49.20
N PRO A 192 45.96 20.08 -48.68
CA PRO A 192 46.74 20.97 -49.52
C PRO A 192 47.86 20.18 -50.22
N HIS A 193 48.02 20.50 -51.49
CA HIS A 193 48.98 19.95 -52.45
C HIS A 193 50.38 19.67 -51.90
N LYS A 194 50.84 18.44 -52.19
CA LYS A 194 52.23 18.03 -52.26
C LYS A 194 52.94 18.91 -53.30
N LYS A 195 53.81 19.82 -52.87
CA LYS A 195 54.74 20.53 -53.77
C LYS A 195 55.85 19.57 -54.18
N GLU A 196 55.90 19.30 -55.47
CA GLU A 196 57.07 18.78 -56.16
C GLU A 196 58.24 19.76 -55.95
N ILE A 197 59.40 19.23 -55.55
CA ILE A 197 60.68 19.94 -55.65
C ILE A 197 61.47 19.24 -56.75
N PRO A 198 62.11 19.98 -57.67
CA PRO A 198 62.66 19.44 -58.91
C PRO A 198 63.96 18.65 -58.67
N GLU A 199 64.10 17.57 -59.45
CA GLU A 199 65.39 17.03 -59.85
C GLU A 199 66.18 18.10 -60.62
N ALA A 200 67.39 18.43 -60.15
CA ALA A 200 68.59 18.53 -60.99
C ALA A 200 69.83 18.92 -60.17
N ALA A 201 70.85 18.09 -60.34
CA ALA A 201 72.29 18.41 -60.41
C ALA A 201 72.97 19.12 -59.22
N ILE A 202 73.94 18.41 -58.61
CA ILE A 202 75.30 18.87 -58.21
C ILE A 202 76.03 17.57 -57.79
N SER A 203 76.83 17.02 -58.70
CA SER A 203 78.29 17.22 -58.80
C SER A 203 79.08 16.28 -57.90
N GLU A 204 79.79 15.38 -58.55
CA GLU A 204 80.99 14.69 -58.07
C GLU A 204 81.91 15.65 -57.31
N LYS A 205 82.31 15.24 -56.10
CA LYS A 205 83.57 15.54 -55.38
C LYS A 205 83.32 15.43 -53.87
N SER A 206 83.71 14.31 -53.27
CA SER A 206 84.30 14.27 -51.91
C SER A 206 84.55 12.84 -51.43
N GLU A 207 85.37 12.11 -52.17
CA GLU A 207 86.08 10.96 -51.63
C GLU A 207 87.19 11.41 -50.67
N LEU A 208 86.86 12.05 -49.54
CA LEU A 208 87.80 12.25 -48.41
C LEU A 208 87.12 12.76 -47.12
N LYS A 209 85.90 12.29 -46.79
CA LYS A 209 85.27 12.48 -45.45
C LYS A 209 84.44 11.28 -44.94
N LYS A 210 84.66 10.08 -45.48
CA LYS A 210 83.93 8.85 -45.09
C LYS A 210 84.01 8.46 -43.59
N PRO A 211 85.09 8.76 -42.80
CA PRO A 211 85.11 8.38 -41.37
C PRO A 211 84.40 9.34 -40.42
N LYS A 212 84.13 10.60 -40.80
CA LYS A 212 83.42 11.57 -39.92
C LYS A 212 81.90 11.40 -39.97
N LEU A 213 81.35 11.14 -41.16
CA LEU A 213 79.92 10.90 -41.33
C LEU A 213 79.48 9.59 -40.65
N PHE A 214 80.32 8.55 -40.72
CA PHE A 214 80.06 7.26 -40.07
C PHE A 214 80.04 7.35 -38.54
N ARG A 215 80.93 8.15 -37.93
CA ARG A 215 80.90 8.40 -36.47
C ARG A 215 79.64 9.14 -36.04
N GLN A 216 79.16 10.10 -36.84
CA GLN A 216 77.94 10.85 -36.55
C GLN A 216 76.69 9.96 -36.65
N ILE A 217 76.65 9.03 -37.62
CA ILE A 217 75.58 8.02 -37.74
C ILE A 217 75.60 7.07 -36.54
N GLN A 218 76.78 6.57 -36.12
CA GLN A 218 76.89 5.71 -34.93
C GLN A 218 76.46 6.42 -33.62
N GLU A 219 76.74 7.72 -33.49
CA GLU A 219 76.27 8.51 -32.34
C GLU A 219 74.75 8.73 -32.37
N GLN A 220 74.18 8.99 -33.54
CA GLN A 220 72.72 9.09 -33.72
C GLN A 220 72.01 7.77 -33.43
N GLU A 221 72.54 6.65 -33.91
CA GLU A 221 72.00 5.31 -33.62
C GLU A 221 72.04 4.99 -32.12
N LYS A 222 73.12 5.35 -31.42
CA LYS A 222 73.20 5.20 -29.96
C LYS A 222 72.19 6.08 -29.23
N GLN A 223 71.99 7.33 -29.70
CA GLN A 223 70.98 8.22 -29.13
C GLN A 223 69.56 7.70 -29.39
N GLU A 224 69.28 7.17 -30.58
CA GLU A 224 67.98 6.58 -30.93
C GLU A 224 67.71 5.31 -30.14
N GLN A 225 68.70 4.43 -29.94
CA GLN A 225 68.58 3.26 -29.06
C GLN A 225 68.29 3.66 -27.61
N LEU A 226 68.95 4.70 -27.11
CA LEU A 226 68.68 5.23 -25.77
C LEU A 226 67.28 5.84 -25.66
N GLN A 227 66.81 6.55 -26.68
CA GLN A 227 65.44 7.08 -26.74
C GLN A 227 64.41 5.96 -26.78
N LYS A 228 64.59 4.93 -27.61
CA LYS A 228 63.71 3.75 -27.67
C LYS A 228 63.63 3.03 -26.32
N SER A 229 64.76 2.86 -25.64
CA SER A 229 64.80 2.26 -24.30
C SER A 229 64.04 3.09 -23.26
N LYS A 230 64.20 4.42 -23.27
CA LYS A 230 63.44 5.34 -22.40
C LYS A 230 61.94 5.34 -22.71
N GLU A 231 61.56 5.36 -23.98
CA GLU A 231 60.17 5.26 -24.40
C GLU A 231 59.53 3.95 -23.97
N GLU A 232 60.26 2.84 -24.05
CA GLU A 232 59.77 1.53 -23.61
C GLU A 232 59.60 1.48 -22.08
N GLN A 233 60.52 2.08 -21.31
CA GLN A 233 60.37 2.24 -19.86
C GLN A 233 59.12 3.07 -19.52
N ILE A 234 58.93 4.22 -20.18
CA ILE A 234 57.74 5.07 -19.97
C ILE A 234 56.46 4.30 -20.33
N ARG A 235 56.45 3.52 -21.41
CA ARG A 235 55.28 2.70 -21.79
C ARG A 235 54.95 1.65 -20.72
N ARG A 236 55.95 1.00 -20.13
CA ARG A 236 55.76 0.02 -19.04
C ARG A 236 55.22 0.71 -17.78
N GLU A 237 55.81 1.83 -17.38
CA GLU A 237 55.34 2.62 -16.23
C GLU A 237 53.89 3.09 -16.42
N VAL A 238 53.53 3.59 -17.61
CA VAL A 238 52.14 3.99 -17.92
C VAL A 238 51.18 2.79 -17.86
N GLN A 239 51.60 1.60 -18.32
CA GLN A 239 50.81 0.38 -18.20
C GLN A 239 50.62 -0.03 -16.74
N ASP A 240 51.67 0.01 -15.92
CA ASP A 240 51.61 -0.34 -14.51
C ASP A 240 50.71 0.63 -13.72
N ILE A 241 50.83 1.94 -13.97
CA ILE A 241 49.93 2.95 -13.39
C ILE A 241 48.48 2.69 -13.81
N ARG A 242 48.24 2.29 -15.07
CA ARG A 242 46.89 1.97 -15.55
C ARG A 242 46.35 0.72 -14.85
N LEU A 243 47.16 -0.32 -14.68
CA LEU A 243 46.77 -1.55 -13.98
C LEU A 243 46.49 -1.28 -12.50
N GLN A 244 47.31 -0.47 -11.83
CA GLN A 244 47.10 -0.06 -10.45
C GLN A 244 45.77 0.69 -10.28
N LYS A 245 45.48 1.66 -11.15
CA LYS A 245 44.19 2.38 -11.16
C LYS A 245 42.99 1.47 -11.39
N ILE A 246 43.14 0.42 -12.20
CA ILE A 246 42.08 -0.58 -12.40
C ILE A 246 41.86 -1.40 -11.13
N ARG A 247 42.94 -1.86 -10.47
CA ARG A 247 42.86 -2.60 -9.20
C ARG A 247 42.18 -1.77 -8.11
N GLU A 248 42.60 -0.51 -7.92
CA GLU A 248 41.99 0.39 -6.93
C GLU A 248 40.49 0.62 -7.20
N LYS A 249 40.09 0.76 -8.48
CA LYS A 249 38.67 0.85 -8.86
C LYS A 249 37.90 -0.43 -8.54
N GLN A 250 38.50 -1.59 -8.80
CA GLN A 250 37.89 -2.89 -8.48
C GLN A 250 37.74 -3.09 -6.98
N GLU A 251 38.73 -2.70 -6.18
CA GLU A 251 38.65 -2.77 -4.71
C GLU A 251 37.57 -1.84 -4.15
N LYS A 252 37.50 -0.60 -4.63
CA LYS A 252 36.42 0.34 -4.27
C LYS A 252 35.05 -0.20 -4.63
N LEU A 253 34.92 -0.84 -5.80
CA LEU A 253 33.66 -1.45 -6.24
C LEU A 253 33.27 -2.64 -5.35
N ARG A 254 34.22 -3.50 -4.97
CA ARG A 254 33.98 -4.60 -4.03
C ARG A 254 33.58 -4.10 -2.65
N ALA A 255 34.24 -3.06 -2.13
CA ALA A 255 33.89 -2.45 -0.85
C ALA A 255 32.46 -1.87 -0.85
N LEU A 256 32.08 -1.17 -1.93
CA LEU A 256 30.71 -0.67 -2.09
C LEU A 256 29.67 -1.79 -2.20
N GLN A 257 29.99 -2.89 -2.88
CA GLN A 257 29.11 -4.07 -2.95
C GLN A 257 28.93 -4.71 -1.58
N GLN A 258 30.00 -4.86 -0.81
CA GLN A 258 29.93 -5.39 0.55
C GLN A 258 29.07 -4.51 1.46
N GLN A 259 29.25 -3.19 1.40
CA GLN A 259 28.41 -2.24 2.14
C GLN A 259 26.93 -2.39 1.77
N LYS A 260 26.61 -2.43 0.47
CA LYS A 260 25.22 -2.65 0.02
C LYS A 260 24.63 -3.97 0.49
N ASN A 261 25.42 -5.05 0.50
CA ASN A 261 24.95 -6.34 1.00
C ASN A 261 24.66 -6.28 2.50
N THR A 262 25.53 -5.65 3.29
CA THR A 262 25.30 -5.47 4.73
C THR A 262 24.08 -4.59 5.03
N GLU A 263 23.87 -3.52 4.25
CA GLU A 263 22.67 -2.70 4.35
C GLU A 263 21.41 -3.50 4.00
N GLN A 264 21.46 -4.31 2.94
CA GLN A 264 20.34 -5.15 2.54
C GLN A 264 20.00 -6.22 3.58
N GLU A 265 21.00 -6.82 4.22
CA GLU A 265 20.80 -7.77 5.32
C GLU A 265 20.11 -7.10 6.51
N LEU A 266 20.53 -5.90 6.89
CA LEU A 266 19.89 -5.12 7.95
C LEU A 266 18.44 -4.77 7.59
N ILE A 267 18.17 -4.38 6.34
CA ILE A 267 16.80 -4.13 5.85
C ILE A 267 15.95 -5.40 5.97
N ASN A 268 16.47 -6.55 5.54
CA ASN A 268 15.75 -7.82 5.63
C ASN A 268 15.47 -8.21 7.09
N GLN A 269 16.42 -8.00 8.00
CA GLN A 269 16.22 -8.23 9.44
C GLN A 269 15.14 -7.30 10.00
N ALA A 270 15.18 -6.00 9.67
CA ALA A 270 14.18 -5.03 10.10
C ALA A 270 12.77 -5.39 9.62
N ASN A 271 12.65 -5.85 8.37
CA ASN A 271 11.38 -6.31 7.78
C ASN A 271 10.86 -7.58 8.46
N ASN A 272 11.73 -8.54 8.77
CA ASN A 272 11.33 -9.74 9.51
C ASN A 272 10.76 -9.38 10.90
N TYR A 273 11.37 -8.42 11.61
CA TYR A 273 10.82 -7.91 12.87
C TYR A 273 9.44 -7.26 12.68
N LEU A 274 9.21 -6.51 11.60
CA LEU A 274 7.89 -5.95 11.29
C LEU A 274 6.84 -7.05 11.03
N ASP A 275 7.20 -8.07 10.26
CA ASP A 275 6.29 -9.19 9.98
C ASP A 275 5.92 -9.96 11.24
N GLN A 276 6.88 -10.18 12.14
CA GLN A 276 6.62 -10.79 13.44
C GLN A 276 5.75 -9.89 14.33
N ALA A 277 6.03 -8.58 14.36
CA ALA A 277 5.23 -7.62 15.12
C ALA A 277 3.77 -7.59 14.63
N ASN A 278 3.57 -7.58 13.31
CA ASN A 278 2.24 -7.66 12.68
C ASN A 278 1.51 -8.96 13.02
N LYS A 279 2.22 -10.10 13.06
CA LYS A 279 1.65 -11.39 13.49
C LYS A 279 1.21 -11.36 14.96
N ASN A 280 2.02 -10.78 15.84
CA ASN A 280 1.69 -10.66 17.27
C ASN A 280 0.53 -9.68 17.51
N LEU A 281 0.44 -8.61 16.72
CA LEU A 281 -0.70 -7.69 16.75
C LEU A 281 -2.01 -8.40 16.41
N LYS A 282 -2.01 -9.28 15.40
CA LYS A 282 -3.18 -10.12 15.07
C LYS A 282 -3.54 -11.11 16.18
N LYS A 283 -2.55 -11.62 16.91
CA LYS A 283 -2.74 -12.52 18.07
C LYS A 283 -3.12 -11.78 19.36
N LYS A 284 -3.22 -10.44 19.32
CA LYS A 284 -3.45 -9.56 20.49
C LYS A 284 -2.33 -9.61 21.55
N THR A 285 -1.13 -10.07 21.20
CA THR A 285 0.06 -9.98 22.09
C THR A 285 0.76 -8.64 21.90
N TYR A 286 0.13 -7.57 22.40
CA TYR A 286 0.54 -6.18 22.14
C TYR A 286 1.93 -5.82 22.68
N ASP A 287 2.32 -6.38 23.82
CA ASP A 287 3.60 -6.03 24.47
C ASP A 287 4.78 -6.59 23.68
N GLU A 288 4.69 -7.85 23.23
CA GLU A 288 5.68 -8.46 22.32
C GLU A 288 5.75 -7.74 20.97
N ALA A 289 4.60 -7.37 20.40
CA ALA A 289 4.55 -6.61 19.16
C ALA A 289 5.28 -5.27 19.31
N LYS A 290 5.10 -4.57 20.43
CA LYS A 290 5.76 -3.29 20.73
C LYS A 290 7.28 -3.43 20.77
N GLU A 291 7.80 -4.48 21.41
CA GLU A 291 9.24 -4.76 21.45
C GLU A 291 9.82 -4.99 20.05
N LEU A 292 9.15 -5.80 19.22
CA LEU A 292 9.57 -6.09 17.85
C LEU A 292 9.58 -4.82 16.96
N TYR A 293 8.56 -3.97 17.10
CA TYR A 293 8.56 -2.67 16.42
C TYR A 293 9.72 -1.78 16.87
N LEU A 294 10.06 -1.75 18.17
CA LEU A 294 11.21 -0.98 18.67
C LEU A 294 12.54 -1.50 18.11
N GLN A 295 12.70 -2.82 17.98
CA GLN A 295 13.89 -3.41 17.36
C GLN A 295 14.01 -3.01 15.88
N SER A 296 12.90 -3.09 15.13
CA SER A 296 12.86 -2.65 13.74
C SER A 296 13.17 -1.15 13.58
N ILE A 297 12.59 -0.29 14.43
CA ILE A 297 12.87 1.15 14.48
C ILE A 297 14.36 1.41 14.71
N LYS A 298 15.01 0.67 15.61
CA LYS A 298 16.44 0.84 15.90
C LYS A 298 17.28 0.56 14.64
N ILE A 299 16.95 -0.48 13.87
CA ILE A 299 17.66 -0.79 12.63
C ILE A 299 17.40 0.28 11.56
N PHE A 300 16.14 0.69 11.34
CA PHE A 300 15.84 1.74 10.36
C PHE A 300 16.43 3.10 10.73
N ALA A 301 16.54 3.42 12.03
CA ALA A 301 17.22 4.63 12.49
C ALA A 301 18.72 4.59 12.18
N ASN A 302 19.38 3.43 12.37
CA ASN A 302 20.78 3.25 12.02
C ASN A 302 21.04 3.38 10.51
N LEU A 303 20.08 2.96 9.68
CA LEU A 303 20.14 3.12 8.22
C LEU A 303 19.79 4.55 7.74
N GLY A 304 19.34 5.44 8.63
CA GLY A 304 18.93 6.81 8.29
C GLY A 304 17.53 6.93 7.66
N TRP A 305 16.69 5.90 7.77
CA TRP A 305 15.35 5.84 7.17
C TRP A 305 14.31 6.53 8.08
N ASN A 306 14.47 7.84 8.25
CA ASN A 306 13.72 8.63 9.23
C ASN A 306 12.21 8.67 8.99
N ASN A 307 11.77 8.58 7.73
CA ASN A 307 10.34 8.57 7.39
C ASN A 307 9.67 7.30 7.90
N GLN A 308 10.28 6.14 7.67
CA GLN A 308 9.80 4.85 8.17
C GLN A 308 9.80 4.82 9.69
N VAL A 309 10.87 5.33 10.33
CA VAL A 309 10.93 5.47 11.80
C VAL A 309 9.77 6.31 12.33
N ARG A 310 9.42 7.41 11.66
CA ARG A 310 8.30 8.26 12.05
C ARG A 310 6.96 7.52 11.95
N THR A 311 6.72 6.82 10.84
CA THR A 311 5.51 6.01 10.65
C THR A 311 5.41 4.92 11.71
N LEU A 312 6.48 4.16 11.95
CA LEU A 312 6.48 3.09 12.96
C LEU A 312 6.28 3.63 14.39
N LYS A 313 6.82 4.80 14.72
CA LYS A 313 6.53 5.46 16.01
C LYS A 313 5.05 5.85 16.15
N GLN A 314 4.38 6.21 15.06
CA GLN A 314 2.95 6.49 15.07
C GLN A 314 2.14 5.20 15.26
N GLU A 315 2.49 4.13 14.55
CA GLU A 315 1.88 2.81 14.76
C GLU A 315 2.06 2.31 16.20
N LEU A 316 3.22 2.53 16.79
CA LEU A 316 3.49 2.15 18.17
C LEU A 316 2.57 2.88 19.17
N ARG A 317 2.15 4.13 18.88
CA ARG A 317 1.11 4.83 19.67
C ARG A 317 -0.27 4.23 19.42
N ASN A 318 -0.58 3.86 18.18
CA ASN A 318 -1.86 3.22 17.83
C ASN A 318 -2.03 1.88 18.55
N ILE A 319 -0.96 1.10 18.76
CA ILE A 319 -1.01 -0.16 19.50
C ILE A 319 -1.57 0.01 20.91
N GLU A 320 -1.21 1.09 21.60
CA GLU A 320 -1.74 1.36 22.94
C GLU A 320 -3.23 1.70 22.91
N ILE A 321 -3.69 2.37 21.85
CA ILE A 321 -5.11 2.63 21.60
C ILE A 321 -5.83 1.31 21.36
N TYR A 322 -5.32 0.45 20.49
CA TYR A 322 -5.90 -0.88 20.22
C TYR A 322 -5.99 -1.74 21.48
N LYS A 323 -4.94 -1.75 22.32
CA LYS A 323 -4.95 -2.48 23.61
C LYS A 323 -6.07 -1.99 24.53
N LYS A 324 -6.29 -0.68 24.61
CA LYS A 324 -7.38 -0.09 25.41
C LYS A 324 -8.76 -0.38 24.83
N GLU A 325 -8.91 -0.30 23.51
CA GLU A 325 -10.18 -0.58 22.83
C GLU A 325 -10.61 -2.03 22.99
N ASP A 326 -9.68 -2.98 22.85
CA ASP A 326 -9.99 -4.40 23.05
C ASP A 326 -10.33 -4.71 24.51
N ALA A 327 -9.59 -4.16 25.48
CA ALA A 327 -9.94 -4.29 26.89
C ALA A 327 -11.34 -3.70 27.20
N ARG A 328 -11.71 -2.59 26.55
CA ARG A 328 -13.05 -2.00 26.68
C ARG A 328 -14.13 -2.90 26.07
N LYS A 329 -13.88 -3.54 24.94
CA LYS A 329 -14.81 -4.50 24.32
C LYS A 329 -15.03 -5.70 25.23
N ASP A 330 -13.96 -6.28 25.76
CA ASP A 330 -14.03 -7.44 26.66
C ASP A 330 -14.84 -7.08 27.93
N PHE A 331 -14.60 -5.90 28.50
CA PHE A 331 -15.36 -5.40 29.64
C PHE A 331 -16.85 -5.23 29.33
N LEU A 332 -17.20 -4.64 28.19
CA LEU A 332 -18.59 -4.47 27.76
C LEU A 332 -19.28 -5.82 27.51
N GLU A 333 -18.57 -6.80 26.96
CA GLU A 333 -19.10 -8.14 26.76
C GLU A 333 -19.37 -8.85 28.09
N GLN A 334 -18.44 -8.76 29.05
CA GLN A 334 -18.64 -9.28 30.41
C GLN A 334 -19.84 -8.61 31.09
N GLN A 335 -19.99 -7.29 30.97
CA GLN A 335 -21.13 -6.57 31.53
C GLN A 335 -22.46 -7.05 30.92
N LYS A 336 -22.50 -7.28 29.59
CA LYS A 336 -23.68 -7.84 28.91
C LYS A 336 -24.01 -9.25 29.39
N LYS A 337 -23.00 -10.11 29.59
CA LYS A 337 -23.17 -11.46 30.16
C LYS A 337 -23.79 -11.39 31.55
N ILE A 338 -23.22 -10.59 32.45
CA ILE A 338 -23.75 -10.38 33.81
C ILE A 338 -25.19 -9.86 33.77
N GLN A 339 -25.51 -8.88 32.92
CA GLN A 339 -26.89 -8.38 32.79
C GLN A 339 -27.86 -9.44 32.26
N SER A 340 -27.40 -10.31 31.34
CA SER A 340 -28.22 -11.40 30.81
C SER A 340 -28.46 -12.48 31.86
N GLU A 341 -27.46 -12.81 32.67
CA GLU A 341 -27.56 -13.73 33.81
C GLU A 341 -28.51 -13.18 34.88
N GLN A 342 -28.39 -11.91 35.26
CA GLN A 342 -29.31 -11.27 36.19
C GLN A 342 -30.77 -11.26 35.68
N LYS A 343 -30.96 -11.04 34.37
CA LYS A 343 -32.30 -11.13 33.75
C LYS A 343 -32.83 -12.57 33.78
N PHE A 344 -31.96 -13.55 33.57
CA PHE A 344 -32.31 -14.96 33.66
C PHE A 344 -32.68 -15.34 35.10
N GLU A 345 -31.90 -14.97 36.10
CA GLU A 345 -32.19 -15.19 37.52
C GLU A 345 -33.52 -14.56 37.95
N LYS A 346 -33.82 -13.34 37.48
CA LYS A 346 -35.13 -12.69 37.71
C LYS A 346 -36.29 -13.48 37.10
N ARG A 347 -36.11 -14.07 35.92
CA ARG A 347 -37.14 -14.93 35.31
C ARG A 347 -37.31 -16.24 36.06
N VAL A 348 -36.21 -16.88 36.43
CA VAL A 348 -36.24 -18.14 37.20
C VAL A 348 -36.92 -17.92 38.54
N SER A 349 -36.56 -16.87 39.28
CA SER A 349 -37.22 -16.54 40.56
C SER A 349 -38.69 -16.20 40.39
N ALA A 350 -39.08 -15.48 39.34
CA ALA A 350 -40.50 -15.21 39.06
C ALA A 350 -41.30 -16.50 38.81
N VAL A 351 -40.75 -17.43 38.01
CA VAL A 351 -41.39 -18.73 37.74
C VAL A 351 -41.47 -19.60 38.99
N LEU A 352 -40.43 -19.59 39.85
CA LEU A 352 -40.46 -20.30 41.12
C LEU A 352 -41.53 -19.73 42.06
N ASN A 353 -41.62 -18.42 42.20
CA ASN A 353 -42.64 -17.76 43.01
C ASN A 353 -44.06 -18.02 42.46
N GLU A 354 -44.24 -18.06 41.13
CA GLU A 354 -45.51 -18.40 40.51
C GLU A 354 -45.90 -19.86 40.77
N LYS A 355 -44.93 -20.78 40.66
CA LYS A 355 -45.12 -22.19 41.01
C LYS A 355 -45.48 -22.38 42.48
N GLU A 356 -44.83 -21.66 43.39
CA GLU A 356 -45.16 -21.68 44.82
C GLU A 356 -46.58 -21.19 45.07
N ARG A 357 -46.98 -20.06 44.48
CA ARG A 357 -48.36 -19.54 44.57
C ARG A 357 -49.39 -20.53 44.04
N PHE A 358 -49.08 -21.21 42.93
CA PHE A 358 -49.96 -22.23 42.38
C PHE A 358 -50.11 -23.42 43.33
N LEU A 359 -49.00 -23.87 43.93
CA LEU A 359 -49.01 -24.95 44.92
C LEU A 359 -49.76 -24.55 46.19
N GLU A 360 -49.61 -23.32 46.67
CA GLU A 360 -50.36 -22.80 47.83
C GLU A 360 -51.85 -22.71 47.53
N LYS A 361 -52.23 -22.21 46.35
CA LYS A 361 -53.63 -22.17 45.93
C LYS A 361 -54.21 -23.57 45.82
N ALA A 362 -53.50 -24.51 45.19
CA ALA A 362 -53.92 -25.90 45.12
C ALA A 362 -54.06 -26.55 46.51
N LYS A 363 -53.17 -26.22 47.47
CA LYS A 363 -53.30 -26.65 48.87
C LYS A 363 -54.50 -26.03 49.57
N ALA A 364 -54.78 -24.74 49.35
CA ALA A 364 -55.93 -24.05 49.91
C ALA A 364 -57.25 -24.61 49.35
N ASP A 365 -57.31 -24.84 48.04
CA ASP A 365 -58.45 -25.47 47.37
C ASP A 365 -58.66 -26.90 47.90
N LYS A 366 -57.58 -27.68 48.05
CA LYS A 366 -57.63 -28.98 48.74
C LYS A 366 -58.12 -28.83 50.18
N ALA A 367 -57.73 -27.80 50.92
CA ALA A 367 -58.16 -27.59 52.30
C ALA A 367 -59.65 -27.24 52.43
N LEU A 368 -60.26 -26.61 51.42
CA LEU A 368 -61.70 -26.30 51.37
C LEU A 368 -62.58 -27.52 51.12
N LEU A 369 -62.03 -28.63 50.64
CA LEU A 369 -62.80 -29.85 50.40
C LEU A 369 -63.35 -30.44 51.71
N PRO A 370 -64.61 -30.91 51.73
CA PRO A 370 -65.16 -31.67 52.83
C PRO A 370 -64.29 -32.87 53.20
N PRO A 371 -64.15 -33.22 54.49
CA PRO A 371 -63.27 -34.30 54.94
C PRO A 371 -63.61 -35.66 54.32
N GLU A 372 -64.90 -35.92 54.02
CA GLU A 372 -65.32 -37.16 53.35
C GLU A 372 -64.80 -37.27 51.91
N ILE A 373 -64.79 -36.16 51.17
CA ILE A 373 -64.31 -36.11 49.79
C ILE A 373 -62.78 -36.21 49.76
N LYS A 374 -62.10 -35.53 50.69
CA LYS A 374 -60.64 -35.68 50.88
C LYS A 374 -60.25 -37.14 51.10
N LEU A 375 -60.93 -37.83 52.00
CA LEU A 375 -60.62 -39.22 52.32
C LEU A 375 -60.86 -40.16 51.13
N LYS A 376 -61.90 -39.91 50.33
CA LYS A 376 -62.15 -40.63 49.07
C LYS A 376 -61.06 -40.38 48.03
N LEU A 377 -60.61 -39.12 47.87
CA LEU A 377 -59.53 -38.76 46.95
C LEU A 377 -58.19 -39.37 47.36
N GLU A 378 -57.81 -39.26 48.64
CA GLU A 378 -56.58 -39.88 49.15
C GLU A 378 -56.60 -41.40 48.98
N LYS A 379 -57.75 -42.05 49.24
CA LYS A 379 -57.91 -43.48 49.03
C LYS A 379 -57.82 -43.87 47.56
N ALA A 380 -58.35 -43.04 46.65
CA ALA A 380 -58.25 -43.24 45.21
C ALA A 380 -56.80 -43.10 44.72
N GLU A 381 -56.09 -42.03 45.12
CA GLU A 381 -54.68 -41.82 44.81
C GLU A 381 -53.80 -42.97 45.32
N PHE A 382 -53.96 -43.35 46.59
CA PHE A 382 -53.20 -44.46 47.18
C PHE A 382 -53.47 -45.80 46.49
N THR A 383 -54.73 -46.05 46.08
CA THR A 383 -55.07 -47.29 45.37
C THR A 383 -54.56 -47.27 43.93
N LYS A 384 -54.53 -46.09 43.29
CA LYS A 384 -53.94 -45.88 41.97
C LYS A 384 -52.44 -46.17 41.98
N GLU A 385 -51.69 -45.62 42.95
CA GLU A 385 -50.25 -45.92 43.08
C GLU A 385 -49.98 -47.41 43.29
N LYS A 386 -50.82 -48.10 44.06
CA LYS A 386 -50.73 -49.55 44.24
C LYS A 386 -51.00 -50.30 42.94
N ALA A 387 -51.99 -49.87 42.17
CA ALA A 387 -52.29 -50.44 40.86
C ALA A 387 -51.10 -50.27 39.89
N GLU A 388 -50.46 -49.09 39.87
CA GLU A 388 -49.28 -48.81 39.05
C GLU A 388 -48.06 -49.64 39.46
N LYS A 389 -47.89 -49.94 40.75
CA LYS A 389 -46.85 -50.86 41.23
C LYS A 389 -47.14 -52.31 40.86
N GLU A 390 -48.40 -52.74 40.96
CA GLU A 390 -48.83 -54.09 40.62
C GLU A 390 -48.85 -54.34 39.11
N GLU A 391 -49.04 -53.30 38.29
CA GLU A 391 -48.91 -53.35 36.82
C GLU A 391 -47.47 -53.63 36.37
N LYS A 392 -46.47 -53.20 37.15
CA LYS A 392 -45.04 -53.49 36.89
C LYS A 392 -44.67 -54.93 37.26
N ILE A 393 -45.50 -55.60 38.04
CA ILE A 393 -45.39 -57.01 38.41
C ILE A 393 -46.33 -57.78 37.46
N PRO A 394 -46.07 -59.04 37.09
CA PRO A 394 -46.98 -59.83 36.25
C PRO A 394 -48.25 -60.27 37.00
N ASN A 395 -48.88 -59.37 37.76
CA ASN A 395 -50.14 -59.60 38.46
C ASN A 395 -51.21 -58.63 37.93
N LEU A 396 -51.52 -58.80 36.65
CA LEU A 396 -52.38 -57.91 35.87
C LEU A 396 -53.83 -57.93 36.37
N GLU A 397 -54.32 -59.09 36.82
CA GLU A 397 -55.67 -59.23 37.40
C GLU A 397 -55.87 -58.31 38.60
N ARG A 398 -54.89 -58.28 39.51
CA ARG A 398 -54.95 -57.46 40.71
C ARG A 398 -54.83 -55.97 40.41
N ALA A 399 -53.95 -55.60 39.47
CA ALA A 399 -53.83 -54.24 38.99
C ALA A 399 -55.15 -53.75 38.35
N LEU A 400 -55.78 -54.58 37.52
CA LEU A 400 -57.07 -54.28 36.88
C LEU A 400 -58.18 -54.06 37.91
N ALA A 401 -58.31 -54.95 38.91
CA ALA A 401 -59.30 -54.81 39.97
C ALA A 401 -59.10 -53.51 40.78
N ARG A 402 -57.85 -53.11 41.04
CA ARG A 402 -57.55 -51.85 41.72
C ARG A 402 -57.88 -50.62 40.86
N TYR A 403 -57.57 -50.64 39.57
CA TYR A 403 -57.95 -49.55 38.67
C TYR A 403 -59.48 -49.41 38.54
N GLN A 404 -60.21 -50.53 38.51
CA GLN A 404 -61.68 -50.51 38.56
C GLN A 404 -62.21 -49.87 39.85
N TYR A 405 -61.63 -50.22 41.00
CA TYR A 405 -62.01 -49.60 42.27
C TYR A 405 -61.68 -48.10 42.32
N VAL A 406 -60.54 -47.68 41.76
CA VAL A 406 -60.19 -46.27 41.61
C VAL A 406 -61.23 -45.53 40.75
N LEU A 407 -61.69 -46.15 39.66
CA LEU A 407 -62.73 -45.60 38.80
C LEU A 407 -64.05 -45.40 39.55
N GLU A 408 -64.46 -46.36 40.38
CA GLU A 408 -65.66 -46.25 41.22
C GLU A 408 -65.52 -45.13 42.25
N LEU A 409 -64.35 -45.02 42.89
CA LEU A 409 -64.08 -43.95 43.84
C LEU A 409 -64.19 -42.57 43.19
N TYR A 410 -63.62 -42.37 41.99
CA TYR A 410 -63.75 -41.11 41.26
C TYR A 410 -65.19 -40.79 40.85
N LYS A 411 -65.95 -41.79 40.35
CA LYS A 411 -67.37 -41.59 40.02
C LYS A 411 -68.24 -41.25 41.24
N SER A 412 -67.81 -41.63 42.45
CA SER A 412 -68.55 -41.37 43.68
C SER A 412 -68.34 -39.96 44.27
N ILE A 413 -67.48 -39.15 43.64
CA ILE A 413 -67.21 -37.77 44.04
C ILE A 413 -68.11 -36.87 43.19
N PRO A 414 -68.96 -36.01 43.80
CA PRO A 414 -69.79 -35.10 43.04
C PRO A 414 -68.92 -34.08 42.29
N THR A 415 -69.26 -33.85 41.03
CA THR A 415 -68.56 -32.92 40.12
C THR A 415 -68.57 -31.47 40.62
N GLU A 416 -69.53 -31.11 41.50
CA GLU A 416 -69.63 -29.81 42.15
C GLU A 416 -68.44 -29.51 43.08
N PHE A 417 -67.81 -30.54 43.66
CA PHE A 417 -66.70 -30.38 44.60
C PHE A 417 -65.33 -30.61 43.97
N HIS A 418 -65.23 -31.56 43.04
CA HIS A 418 -64.00 -31.83 42.31
C HIS A 418 -64.32 -32.49 40.98
N ASP A 419 -63.89 -31.88 39.88
CA ASP A 419 -64.07 -32.46 38.56
C ASP A 419 -63.02 -33.55 38.32
N THR A 420 -63.45 -34.82 38.33
CA THR A 420 -62.60 -35.99 38.11
C THR A 420 -62.71 -36.55 36.70
N SER A 421 -63.28 -35.79 35.76
CA SER A 421 -63.63 -36.28 34.42
C SER A 421 -62.40 -36.73 33.62
N GLU A 422 -61.28 -36.01 33.74
CA GLU A 422 -60.03 -36.36 33.06
C GLU A 422 -59.39 -37.62 33.66
N GLU A 423 -59.35 -37.73 34.99
CA GLU A 423 -58.85 -38.89 35.71
C GLU A 423 -59.64 -40.14 35.34
N ILE A 424 -60.98 -40.02 35.25
CA ILE A 424 -61.86 -41.11 34.83
C ILE A 424 -61.48 -41.60 33.42
N ILE A 425 -61.24 -40.70 32.45
CA ILE A 425 -60.84 -41.07 31.09
C ILE A 425 -59.48 -41.77 31.09
N THR A 426 -58.51 -41.25 31.84
CA THR A 426 -57.16 -41.87 31.90
C THR A 426 -57.19 -43.26 32.52
N ILE A 427 -57.95 -43.45 33.61
CA ILE A 427 -58.09 -44.76 34.26
C ILE A 427 -58.86 -45.74 33.36
N GLN A 428 -59.90 -45.29 32.64
CA GLN A 428 -60.60 -46.12 31.66
C GLN A 428 -59.66 -46.61 30.56
N LYS A 429 -58.82 -45.71 30.03
CA LYS A 429 -57.82 -46.08 29.03
C LYS A 429 -56.85 -47.15 29.57
N LYS A 430 -56.31 -46.95 30.77
CA LYS A 430 -55.42 -47.93 31.43
C LYS A 430 -56.12 -49.29 31.65
N ILE A 431 -57.40 -49.29 32.04
CA ILE A 431 -58.17 -50.54 32.20
C ILE A 431 -58.31 -51.26 30.86
N SER A 432 -58.57 -50.55 29.76
CA SER A 432 -58.65 -51.15 28.43
C SER A 432 -57.29 -51.73 27.99
N GLU A 433 -56.20 -50.98 28.18
CA GLU A 433 -54.84 -51.46 27.86
C GLU A 433 -54.44 -52.70 28.67
N LEU A 434 -54.85 -52.80 29.94
CA LEU A 434 -54.59 -53.99 30.75
C LEU A 434 -55.43 -55.19 30.34
N LYS A 435 -56.68 -54.97 29.92
CA LYS A 435 -57.55 -56.03 29.38
C LYS A 435 -57.03 -56.60 28.07
N GLU A 436 -56.34 -55.80 27.26
CA GLU A 436 -55.71 -56.26 26.03
C GLU A 436 -54.42 -57.07 26.26
N LYS A 437 -53.76 -56.86 27.41
CA LYS A 437 -52.50 -57.53 27.79
C LYS A 437 -52.70 -58.84 28.58
N MET A 438 -53.89 -59.04 29.13
CA MET A 438 -54.33 -60.30 29.76
C MET A 438 -54.87 -61.25 28.71
#